data_AF-A0A9W9SEA1-F1
#
_entry.id   AF-A0A9W9SEA1-F1
#
_cell.length_a   1.000
_cell.length_b   1.000
_cell.length_c   1.000
_cell.angle_alpha   90.00
_cell.angle_beta   90.00
_cell.angle_gamma   90.00
#
_symmetry.space_group_name_H-M   'P 1'
#
loop_
_entity.id
_entity.type
_entity.pdbx_description
1 polymer ?
#
loop_
_entity_poly.entity_id
_entity_poly.type
_entity_poly.pdbx_seq_one_letter_code
_entity_poly.pdbx_strand_id
1 'polypeptide(L)'
;MNTSSPLFVAQEAVCFYPISTIYDSCPRYLFYALLAVSILTRWTGWLSDVFLGAAATYAGTASIQSFILVSSPQKFQQLSDVTIPYVAENTTLQQSFPQIVTGTNILSISPGALELDGDAVLAIVVTGYLVFLPLMCWSRYFSGHQRARALLFCLWNLLMLAGGICALVYSKQKSKTPTQYMFCYPDLPPFDETSSDGWQASWRTSSWNESVWGTFSNISRWNELGDLCFNPCFNSSQILRQPTSLESWVATRDSELDNPNKFINRVIYSKRYIYSLVGLSVILNFVHLTFKWLPYRSNIPSAQIIVIWRERRKMWNSFKGDLRDALSKSTNELSLEKGMERPSGKAASIWSKVRPALTICFIKASIRVTFDCLILFGLVFSMIISPFTTIAFIVWIEWWIHNDGPGGSNQESEQQVGQWSYLVGIALLMISAAILALKYRIASACELETEISSTRKHLAKLERMREARSPVEIAPLARDDAHP
;
A
#
# COMPACT_ATOMS: atom_id res chain seq x y z
N MET A 1 23.06 53.38 -7.77
CA MET A 1 23.18 52.14 -6.98
C MET A 1 22.95 52.51 -5.53
N ASN A 2 21.71 52.36 -5.03
CA ASN A 2 21.36 52.66 -3.64
C ASN A 2 22.05 51.62 -2.75
N THR A 3 22.87 52.06 -1.80
CA THR A 3 23.67 51.24 -0.88
C THR A 3 22.85 50.57 0.23
N SER A 4 21.56 50.34 0.01
CA SER A 4 20.60 49.87 1.03
C SER A 4 20.09 48.45 0.80
N SER A 5 20.25 47.87 -0.40
CA SER A 5 19.88 46.48 -0.69
C SER A 5 21.12 45.56 -0.73
N PRO A 6 21.04 44.33 -0.18
CA PRO A 6 22.14 43.37 -0.24
C PRO A 6 22.40 42.93 -1.69
N LEU A 7 23.58 42.40 -2.01
CA LEU A 7 23.89 41.94 -3.37
C LEU A 7 22.94 40.83 -3.86
N PHE A 8 22.58 39.92 -2.95
CA PHE A 8 21.63 38.84 -3.14
C PHE A 8 21.02 38.49 -1.78
N VAL A 9 19.91 37.76 -1.80
CA VAL A 9 19.23 37.23 -0.62
C VAL A 9 19.17 35.71 -0.70
N ALA A 10 19.15 35.06 0.47
CA ALA A 10 18.92 33.63 0.57
C ALA A 10 17.50 33.38 1.06
N GLN A 11 16.80 32.45 0.41
CA GLN A 11 15.45 32.03 0.80
C GLN A 11 15.39 30.50 0.86
N GLU A 12 14.62 29.98 1.81
CA GLU A 12 14.32 28.55 1.87
C GLU A 12 13.50 28.11 0.65
N ALA A 13 13.94 26.98 0.08
CA ALA A 13 13.34 26.39 -1.10
C ALA A 13 13.10 24.89 -0.86
N VAL A 14 12.20 24.30 -1.64
CA VAL A 14 12.04 22.86 -1.73
C VAL A 14 12.32 22.46 -3.16
N CYS A 15 13.28 21.57 -3.36
CA CYS A 15 13.57 21.02 -4.68
C CYS A 15 13.07 19.59 -4.74
N PHE A 16 12.35 19.24 -5.79
CA PHE A 16 11.71 17.95 -5.90
C PHE A 16 11.54 17.52 -7.35
N TYR A 17 11.50 16.21 -7.57
CA TYR A 17 11.02 15.60 -8.79
C TYR A 17 9.50 15.44 -8.67
N PRO A 18 8.73 16.00 -9.62
CA PRO A 18 7.28 15.92 -9.59
C PRO A 18 6.80 14.48 -9.77
N ILE A 19 5.57 14.20 -9.33
CA ILE A 19 4.98 12.86 -9.45
C ILE A 19 4.96 12.45 -10.93
N SER A 20 5.50 11.27 -11.23
CA SER A 20 5.46 10.69 -12.58
C SER A 20 4.02 10.52 -13.04
N THR A 21 3.77 10.77 -14.32
CA THR A 21 2.43 10.67 -14.94
C THR A 21 1.74 9.33 -14.70
N ILE A 22 2.50 8.22 -14.58
CA ILE A 22 1.91 6.90 -14.28
C ILE A 22 1.42 6.74 -12.83
N TYR A 23 1.97 7.52 -11.90
CA TYR A 23 1.59 7.52 -10.50
C TYR A 23 0.75 8.74 -10.12
N ASP A 24 0.36 9.55 -11.10
CA ASP A 24 -0.46 10.73 -10.89
C ASP A 24 -1.90 10.35 -10.47
N SER A 25 -2.67 11.37 -10.12
CA SER A 25 -4.00 11.30 -9.51
C SER A 25 -4.98 10.47 -10.33
N CYS A 26 -5.01 10.64 -11.67
CA CYS A 26 -5.92 9.89 -12.54
C CYS A 26 -5.65 8.37 -12.51
N PRO A 27 -4.43 7.87 -12.78
CA PRO A 27 -4.10 6.45 -12.60
C PRO A 27 -4.38 5.90 -11.19
N ARG A 28 -4.10 6.67 -10.13
CA ARG A 28 -4.38 6.24 -8.74
C ARG A 28 -5.88 6.08 -8.48
N TYR A 29 -6.69 7.05 -8.91
CA TYR A 29 -8.15 6.94 -8.76
C TYR A 29 -8.73 5.80 -9.60
N LEU A 30 -8.22 5.59 -10.82
CA LEU A 30 -8.59 4.44 -11.63
C LEU A 30 -8.22 3.13 -10.92
N PHE A 31 -7.05 3.05 -10.30
CA PHE A 31 -6.64 1.89 -9.49
C PHE A 31 -7.59 1.65 -8.31
N TYR A 32 -7.98 2.68 -7.56
CA TYR A 32 -8.96 2.54 -6.47
C TYR A 32 -10.33 2.10 -6.98
N ALA A 33 -10.78 2.64 -8.11
CA ALA A 33 -12.01 2.22 -8.76
C ALA A 33 -11.94 0.75 -9.19
N LEU A 34 -10.83 0.30 -9.79
CA LEU A 34 -10.61 -1.10 -10.16
C LEU A 34 -10.66 -2.03 -8.95
N LEU A 35 -10.05 -1.64 -7.83
CA LEU A 35 -10.15 -2.40 -6.58
C LEU A 35 -11.60 -2.46 -6.07
N ALA A 36 -12.31 -1.34 -6.05
CA ALA A 36 -13.71 -1.30 -5.63
C ALA A 36 -14.62 -2.16 -6.52
N VAL A 37 -14.48 -2.03 -7.84
CA VAL A 37 -15.22 -2.84 -8.82
C VAL A 37 -14.89 -4.31 -8.62
N SER A 38 -13.63 -4.69 -8.45
CA SER A 38 -13.23 -6.10 -8.23
C SER A 38 -13.91 -6.73 -7.01
N ILE A 39 -14.13 -5.94 -5.94
CA ILE A 39 -14.85 -6.39 -4.74
C ILE A 39 -16.34 -6.54 -5.03
N LEU A 40 -16.96 -5.58 -5.73
CA LEU A 40 -18.38 -5.59 -6.09
C LEU A 40 -18.73 -6.68 -7.10
N THR A 41 -17.89 -6.87 -8.11
CA THR A 41 -18.05 -7.85 -9.20
C THR A 41 -17.51 -9.23 -8.85
N ARG A 42 -17.16 -9.49 -7.59
CA ARG A 42 -16.62 -10.79 -7.15
C ARG A 42 -17.48 -12.00 -7.54
N TRP A 43 -18.79 -11.78 -7.76
CA TRP A 43 -19.74 -12.83 -8.15
C TRP A 43 -19.75 -13.11 -9.67
N THR A 44 -19.30 -12.16 -10.49
CA THR A 44 -19.15 -12.30 -11.94
C THR A 44 -17.72 -12.72 -12.26
N GLY A 45 -17.46 -14.02 -12.12
CA GLY A 45 -16.12 -14.60 -11.97
C GLY A 45 -15.04 -14.10 -12.93
N TRP A 46 -15.27 -14.14 -14.25
CA TRP A 46 -14.26 -13.71 -15.23
C TRP A 46 -13.93 -12.22 -15.14
N LEU A 47 -14.96 -11.37 -14.97
CA LEU A 47 -14.78 -9.92 -14.97
C LEU A 47 -13.98 -9.46 -13.74
N SER A 48 -14.23 -10.09 -12.58
CA SER A 48 -13.45 -9.88 -11.36
C SER A 48 -11.98 -10.25 -11.54
N ASP A 49 -11.68 -11.35 -12.25
CA ASP A 49 -10.30 -11.80 -12.47
C ASP A 49 -9.52 -10.79 -13.33
N VAL A 50 -10.16 -10.17 -14.33
CA VAL A 50 -9.53 -9.15 -15.20
C VAL A 50 -9.22 -7.87 -14.41
N PHE A 51 -10.20 -7.30 -13.71
CA PHE A 51 -9.98 -6.05 -12.96
C PHE A 51 -8.98 -6.23 -11.83
N LEU A 52 -9.04 -7.36 -11.13
CA LEU A 52 -8.10 -7.67 -10.08
C LEU A 52 -6.69 -7.92 -10.61
N GLY A 53 -6.55 -8.56 -11.78
CA GLY A 53 -5.26 -8.73 -12.45
C GLY A 53 -4.64 -7.41 -12.92
N ALA A 54 -5.46 -6.49 -13.45
CA ALA A 54 -5.00 -5.15 -13.82
C ALA A 54 -4.53 -4.36 -12.59
N ALA A 55 -5.31 -4.36 -11.51
CA ALA A 55 -4.93 -3.74 -10.24
C ALA A 55 -3.67 -4.38 -9.63
N ALA A 56 -3.55 -5.71 -9.66
CA ALA A 56 -2.36 -6.43 -9.19
C ALA A 56 -1.10 -6.02 -9.97
N THR A 57 -1.23 -5.88 -11.30
CA THR A 57 -0.12 -5.51 -12.18
C THR A 57 0.35 -4.09 -11.87
N TYR A 58 -0.57 -3.14 -11.72
CA TYR A 58 -0.25 -1.76 -11.35
C TYR A 58 0.39 -1.65 -9.96
N ALA A 59 -0.13 -2.38 -8.96
CA ALA A 59 0.49 -2.45 -7.64
C ALA A 59 1.85 -3.17 -7.67
N GLY A 60 2.01 -4.17 -8.54
CA GLY A 60 3.26 -4.87 -8.77
C GLY A 60 4.34 -3.98 -9.39
N THR A 61 3.98 -3.17 -10.40
CA THR A 61 4.90 -2.19 -11.00
C THR A 61 5.33 -1.14 -9.98
N ALA A 62 4.39 -0.63 -9.17
CA ALA A 62 4.69 0.29 -8.08
C ALA A 62 5.61 -0.37 -7.01
N SER A 63 5.43 -1.67 -6.75
CA SER A 63 6.31 -2.41 -5.84
C SER A 63 7.76 -2.46 -6.37
N ILE A 64 7.96 -2.68 -7.66
CA ILE A 64 9.30 -2.62 -8.28
C ILE A 64 9.89 -1.20 -8.17
N GLN A 65 9.09 -0.16 -8.41
CA GLN A 65 9.53 1.23 -8.23
C GLN A 65 10.05 1.47 -6.80
N SER A 66 9.32 0.98 -5.78
CA SER A 66 9.76 1.09 -4.39
C SER A 66 11.09 0.38 -4.11
N PHE A 67 11.36 -0.75 -4.77
CA PHE A 67 12.66 -1.44 -4.66
C PHE A 67 13.79 -0.60 -5.23
N ILE A 68 13.56 0.05 -6.36
CA ILE A 68 14.56 0.90 -7.00
C ILE A 68 14.85 2.11 -6.11
N LEU A 69 13.81 2.78 -5.60
CA LEU A 69 13.94 3.96 -4.73
C LEU A 69 14.73 3.67 -3.44
N VAL A 70 14.53 2.50 -2.81
CA VAL A 70 15.30 2.10 -1.62
C VAL A 70 16.72 1.68 -1.95
N SER A 71 16.93 1.00 -3.09
CA SER A 71 18.26 0.49 -3.48
C SER A 71 19.21 1.59 -3.96
N SER A 72 18.67 2.69 -4.50
CA SER A 72 19.43 3.83 -4.98
C SER A 72 18.96 5.11 -4.28
N PRO A 73 19.26 5.25 -2.97
CA PRO A 73 18.88 6.45 -2.26
C PRO A 73 19.61 7.66 -2.82
N GLN A 74 18.97 8.82 -2.72
CA GLN A 74 19.59 10.06 -3.14
C GLN A 74 20.86 10.34 -2.33
N LYS A 75 21.95 10.63 -3.05
CA LYS A 75 23.22 11.01 -2.44
C LYS A 75 23.21 12.51 -2.18
N PHE A 76 23.14 12.88 -0.91
CA PHE A 76 23.32 14.27 -0.51
C PHE A 76 24.78 14.67 -0.67
N GLN A 77 25.02 15.88 -1.19
CA GLN A 77 26.37 16.42 -1.23
C GLN A 77 26.85 16.76 0.18
N GLN A 78 28.18 16.76 0.37
CA GLN A 78 28.77 17.14 1.66
C GLN A 78 28.35 18.56 2.05
N LEU A 79 28.05 18.73 3.34
CA LEU A 79 27.66 20.01 3.92
C LEU A 79 28.75 21.04 3.65
N SER A 80 28.37 22.19 3.11
CA SER A 80 29.28 23.27 2.75
C SER A 80 28.73 24.60 3.24
N ASP A 81 29.58 25.44 3.81
CA ASP A 81 29.17 26.75 4.32
C ASP A 81 29.28 27.82 3.23
N VAL A 82 28.23 28.64 3.11
CA VAL A 82 28.13 29.77 2.20
C VAL A 82 27.92 31.03 3.02
N THR A 83 28.75 32.04 2.78
CA THR A 83 28.58 33.37 3.39
C THR A 83 27.50 34.15 2.65
N ILE A 84 26.54 34.73 3.38
CA ILE A 84 25.42 35.49 2.82
C ILE A 84 25.43 36.93 3.33
N PRO A 85 24.93 37.91 2.55
CA PRO A 85 24.72 39.26 3.04
C PRO A 85 23.79 39.27 4.25
N TYR A 86 24.15 40.02 5.28
CA TYR A 86 23.35 40.09 6.51
C TYR A 86 22.03 40.83 6.25
N VAL A 87 20.91 40.17 6.53
CA VAL A 87 19.57 40.75 6.48
C VAL A 87 18.99 40.77 7.90
N ALA A 88 18.61 41.95 8.37
CA ALA A 88 17.97 42.11 9.68
C ALA A 88 16.56 41.50 9.69
N GLU A 89 16.12 41.00 10.83
CA GLU A 89 14.79 40.36 10.99
C GLU A 89 13.63 41.29 10.62
N ASN A 90 13.76 42.60 10.89
CA ASN A 90 12.75 43.62 10.60
C ASN A 90 12.88 44.20 9.18
N THR A 91 13.07 43.36 8.17
CA THR A 91 13.22 43.78 6.77
C THR A 91 11.88 43.87 6.03
N THR A 92 11.76 44.83 5.12
CA THR A 92 10.62 44.92 4.18
C THR A 92 10.67 43.84 3.10
N LEU A 93 11.83 43.23 2.87
CA LEU A 93 12.02 42.15 1.89
C LEU A 93 11.15 40.91 2.19
N GLN A 94 10.69 40.78 3.43
CA GLN A 94 9.84 39.67 3.86
C GLN A 94 8.47 39.63 3.16
N GLN A 95 8.03 40.76 2.59
CA GLN A 95 6.81 40.82 1.77
C GLN A 95 6.99 40.18 0.39
N SER A 96 8.20 40.24 -0.16
CA SER A 96 8.54 39.67 -1.48
C SER A 96 9.20 38.29 -1.38
N PHE A 97 9.82 37.98 -0.23
CA PHE A 97 10.53 36.73 0.06
C PHE A 97 9.97 36.12 1.36
N PRO A 98 8.91 35.29 1.28
CA PRO A 98 8.18 34.83 2.47
C PRO A 98 9.05 34.05 3.48
N GLN A 99 10.03 33.28 2.99
CA GLN A 99 10.94 32.48 3.82
C GLN A 99 12.41 32.93 3.64
N ILE A 100 12.63 34.24 3.63
CA ILE A 100 13.98 34.81 3.61
C ILE A 100 14.77 34.47 4.88
N VAL A 101 16.04 34.11 4.72
CA VAL A 101 16.97 33.86 5.82
C VAL A 101 17.40 35.20 6.42
N THR A 102 17.16 35.39 7.72
CA THR A 102 17.49 36.62 8.47
C THR A 102 18.36 36.32 9.69
N GLY A 103 19.09 37.33 10.18
CA GLY A 103 19.81 37.25 11.46
C GLY A 103 21.13 36.46 11.42
N THR A 104 21.52 35.92 10.26
CA THR A 104 22.75 35.16 10.07
C THR A 104 23.52 35.63 8.82
N ASN A 105 24.81 35.36 8.78
CA ASN A 105 25.72 35.66 7.68
C ASN A 105 26.40 34.40 7.10
N ILE A 106 26.10 33.23 7.66
CA ILE A 106 26.64 31.94 7.26
C ILE A 106 25.48 30.95 7.15
N LEU A 107 25.46 30.20 6.06
CA LEU A 107 24.44 29.23 5.73
C LEU A 107 25.09 27.90 5.35
N SER A 108 24.76 26.84 6.07
CA SER A 108 25.23 25.49 5.71
C SER A 108 24.27 24.86 4.70
N ILE A 109 24.78 24.61 3.49
CA ILE A 109 23.98 24.02 2.41
C ILE A 109 24.40 22.56 2.14
N SER A 110 23.41 21.70 1.91
CA SER A 110 23.60 20.35 1.39
C SER A 110 22.60 20.13 0.26
N PRO A 111 23.02 20.39 -0.99
CA PRO A 111 22.18 20.21 -2.17
C PRO A 111 21.57 18.82 -2.25
N GLY A 112 20.25 18.80 -2.40
CA GLY A 112 19.44 17.61 -2.53
C GLY A 112 18.08 17.94 -3.12
N ALA A 113 17.34 16.89 -3.44
CA ALA A 113 16.00 16.94 -3.98
C ALA A 113 15.13 15.92 -3.24
N LEU A 114 13.81 16.05 -3.39
CA LEU A 114 12.83 15.07 -2.98
C LEU A 114 12.33 14.30 -4.20
N GLU A 115 11.93 13.05 -4.03
CA GLU A 115 11.18 12.32 -5.05
C GLU A 115 9.75 12.15 -4.55
N LEU A 116 8.79 12.79 -5.23
CA LEU A 116 7.39 12.75 -4.85
C LEU A 116 6.71 11.43 -5.25
N ASP A 117 7.28 10.65 -6.17
CA ASP A 117 6.80 9.29 -6.47
C ASP A 117 6.77 8.39 -5.23
N GLY A 118 7.61 8.65 -4.24
CA GLY A 118 7.69 7.84 -3.02
C GLY A 118 6.35 7.70 -2.29
N ASP A 119 5.59 8.79 -2.18
CA ASP A 119 4.31 8.79 -1.46
C ASP A 119 3.17 8.25 -2.33
N ALA A 120 3.19 8.54 -3.63
CA ALA A 120 2.24 7.95 -4.58
C ALA A 120 2.38 6.42 -4.67
N VAL A 121 3.61 5.91 -4.74
CA VAL A 121 3.92 4.48 -4.73
C VAL A 121 3.51 3.84 -3.41
N LEU A 122 3.77 4.51 -2.27
CA LEU A 122 3.34 4.04 -0.96
C LEU A 122 1.81 3.88 -0.90
N ALA A 123 1.06 4.87 -1.42
CA ALA A 123 -0.39 4.83 -1.49
C ALA A 123 -0.89 3.61 -2.28
N ILE A 124 -0.30 3.34 -3.44
CA ILE A 124 -0.70 2.23 -4.32
C ILE A 124 -0.39 0.88 -3.66
N VAL A 125 0.84 0.68 -3.21
CA VAL A 125 1.31 -0.64 -2.75
C VAL A 125 0.69 -1.04 -1.42
N VAL A 126 0.57 -0.11 -0.46
CA VAL A 126 -0.08 -0.37 0.83
C VAL A 126 -1.58 -0.62 0.64
N THR A 127 -2.25 0.17 -0.19
CA THR A 127 -3.68 -0.04 -0.51
C THR A 127 -3.90 -1.37 -1.20
N GLY A 128 -3.08 -1.70 -2.19
CA GLY A 128 -3.10 -2.98 -2.87
C GLY A 128 -2.96 -4.13 -1.87
N TYR A 129 -1.96 -4.08 -1.00
CA TYR A 129 -1.75 -5.10 0.02
C TYR A 129 -2.94 -5.23 0.99
N LEU A 130 -3.49 -4.11 1.46
CA LEU A 130 -4.65 -4.08 2.36
C LEU A 130 -5.93 -4.65 1.74
N VAL A 131 -6.06 -4.62 0.41
CA VAL A 131 -7.19 -5.24 -0.29
C VAL A 131 -6.92 -6.71 -0.64
N PHE A 132 -5.72 -7.03 -1.13
CA PHE A 132 -5.37 -8.37 -1.57
C PHE A 132 -5.26 -9.38 -0.41
N LEU A 133 -4.83 -8.92 0.77
CA LEU A 133 -4.63 -9.79 1.93
C LEU A 133 -5.97 -10.34 2.50
N PRO A 134 -7.01 -9.52 2.74
CA PRO A 134 -8.35 -10.02 3.06
C PRO A 134 -8.97 -10.85 1.93
N LEU A 135 -8.75 -10.48 0.66
CA LEU A 135 -9.23 -11.28 -0.47
C LEU A 135 -8.61 -12.69 -0.47
N MET A 136 -7.33 -12.81 -0.14
CA MET A 136 -6.66 -14.11 0.04
C MET A 136 -7.32 -14.94 1.15
N CYS A 137 -7.69 -14.29 2.26
CA CYS A 137 -8.38 -14.91 3.38
C CYS A 137 -9.79 -15.39 3.00
N TRP A 138 -10.60 -14.56 2.34
CA TRP A 138 -12.01 -14.82 2.01
C TRP A 138 -12.23 -15.58 0.71
N SER A 139 -11.19 -15.73 -0.11
CA SER A 139 -11.37 -16.28 -1.44
C SER A 139 -11.71 -17.78 -1.38
N ARG A 140 -12.72 -18.15 -2.18
CA ARG A 140 -12.97 -19.53 -2.57
C ARG A 140 -11.77 -20.10 -3.36
N TYR A 141 -10.83 -19.28 -3.84
CA TYR A 141 -9.66 -19.70 -4.60
C TYR A 141 -8.68 -20.60 -3.83
N PHE A 142 -8.58 -20.46 -2.50
CA PHE A 142 -7.82 -21.40 -1.66
C PHE A 142 -8.61 -22.63 -1.22
N SER A 143 -9.94 -22.59 -1.31
CA SER A 143 -10.83 -23.71 -0.97
C SER A 143 -11.20 -24.56 -2.19
N GLY A 144 -11.17 -23.96 -3.39
CA GLY A 144 -11.22 -24.63 -4.67
C GLY A 144 -9.85 -25.19 -4.99
N HIS A 145 -9.80 -26.42 -5.48
CA HIS A 145 -8.59 -27.11 -5.88
C HIS A 145 -8.00 -26.42 -7.12
N GLN A 146 -7.39 -25.24 -6.98
CA GLN A 146 -6.78 -24.48 -8.08
C GLN A 146 -5.44 -23.91 -7.63
N ARG A 147 -4.42 -24.78 -7.53
CA ARG A 147 -3.10 -24.44 -6.97
C ARG A 147 -2.40 -23.29 -7.72
N ALA A 148 -2.54 -23.25 -9.05
CA ALA A 148 -1.92 -22.21 -9.87
C ALA A 148 -2.44 -20.80 -9.52
N ARG A 149 -3.75 -20.65 -9.27
CA ARG A 149 -4.34 -19.38 -8.86
C ARG A 149 -3.92 -19.00 -7.44
N ALA A 150 -3.91 -19.96 -6.52
CA ALA A 150 -3.41 -19.74 -5.17
C ALA A 150 -1.94 -19.24 -5.18
N LEU A 151 -1.08 -19.84 -6.01
CA LEU A 151 0.31 -19.42 -6.19
C LEU A 151 0.41 -17.99 -6.72
N LEU A 152 -0.38 -17.63 -7.74
CA LEU A 152 -0.42 -16.26 -8.26
C LEU A 152 -0.80 -15.27 -7.17
N PHE A 153 -1.90 -15.51 -6.46
CA PHE A 153 -2.32 -14.65 -5.36
C PHE A 153 -1.26 -14.52 -4.26
N CYS A 154 -0.55 -15.61 -3.92
CA CYS A 154 0.59 -15.54 -3.00
C CYS A 154 1.71 -14.64 -3.54
N LEU A 155 2.10 -14.83 -4.81
CA LEU A 155 3.17 -14.06 -5.46
C LEU A 155 2.85 -12.56 -5.45
N TRP A 156 1.64 -12.19 -5.84
CA TRP A 156 1.17 -10.81 -5.84
C TRP A 156 1.17 -10.20 -4.44
N ASN A 157 0.67 -10.94 -3.44
CA ASN A 157 0.68 -10.48 -2.04
C ASN A 157 2.11 -10.31 -1.50
N LEU A 158 3.02 -11.24 -1.81
CA LEU A 158 4.43 -11.15 -1.40
C LEU A 158 5.12 -9.96 -2.05
N LEU A 159 4.86 -9.73 -3.34
CA LEU A 159 5.40 -8.59 -4.08
C LEU A 159 4.93 -7.26 -3.48
N MET A 160 3.62 -7.13 -3.21
CA MET A 160 3.05 -5.93 -2.58
C MET A 160 3.52 -5.75 -1.12
N LEU A 161 3.68 -6.82 -0.35
CA LEU A 161 4.22 -6.74 1.00
C LEU A 161 5.65 -6.23 1.00
N ALA A 162 6.50 -6.83 0.16
CA ALA A 162 7.89 -6.43 0.02
C ALA A 162 7.98 -4.97 -0.46
N GLY A 163 7.19 -4.60 -1.48
CA GLY A 163 7.13 -3.23 -1.98
C GLY A 163 6.65 -2.24 -0.92
N GLY A 164 5.66 -2.62 -0.11
CA GLY A 164 5.13 -1.79 0.97
C GLY A 164 6.17 -1.54 2.06
N ILE A 165 6.94 -2.56 2.43
CA ILE A 165 8.06 -2.41 3.37
C ILE A 165 9.12 -1.46 2.78
N CYS A 166 9.48 -1.63 1.51
CA CYS A 166 10.43 -0.75 0.85
C CYS A 166 9.93 0.70 0.79
N ALA A 167 8.68 0.93 0.40
CA ALA A 167 8.09 2.26 0.38
C ALA A 167 8.07 2.93 1.79
N LEU A 168 7.78 2.16 2.85
CA LEU A 168 7.83 2.66 4.22
C LEU A 168 9.26 3.02 4.67
N VAL A 169 10.26 2.20 4.31
CA VAL A 169 11.68 2.48 4.57
C VAL A 169 12.10 3.75 3.82
N TYR A 170 11.70 3.88 2.56
CA TYR A 170 11.99 5.06 1.74
C TYR A 170 11.35 6.33 2.32
N SER A 171 10.07 6.28 2.73
CA SER A 171 9.38 7.41 3.37
C SER A 171 10.13 7.88 4.64
N LYS A 172 10.70 6.95 5.42
CA LYS A 172 11.52 7.30 6.58
C LYS A 172 12.86 7.95 6.21
N GLN A 173 13.41 7.61 5.05
CA GLN A 173 14.62 8.22 4.52
C GLN A 173 14.35 9.61 3.92
N LYS A 174 13.24 9.78 3.18
CA LYS A 174 12.74 11.07 2.67
C LYS A 174 12.63 12.08 3.82
N SER A 175 12.14 11.68 4.99
CA SER A 175 12.03 12.60 6.15
C SER A 175 13.35 13.13 6.73
N LYS A 176 14.51 12.75 6.19
CA LYS A 176 15.84 13.21 6.64
C LYS A 176 16.49 14.20 5.67
N THR A 177 15.78 14.62 4.64
CA THR A 177 16.30 15.56 3.64
C THR A 177 16.61 16.91 4.28
N PRO A 178 17.82 17.45 4.07
CA PRO A 178 18.20 18.75 4.60
C PRO A 178 17.41 19.86 3.94
N THR A 179 17.28 21.00 4.62
CA THR A 179 16.68 22.21 4.06
C THR A 179 17.47 22.66 2.82
N GLN A 180 16.75 23.02 1.76
CA GLN A 180 17.33 23.56 0.54
C GLN A 180 17.16 25.08 0.52
N TYR A 181 18.01 25.75 -0.25
CA TYR A 181 18.00 27.20 -0.34
C TYR A 181 18.15 27.63 -1.78
N MET A 182 17.50 28.73 -2.11
CA MET A 182 17.68 29.47 -3.35
C MET A 182 18.32 30.82 -3.04
N PHE A 183 19.19 31.27 -3.94
CA PHE A 183 19.81 32.59 -3.85
C PHE A 183 19.24 33.47 -4.95
N CYS A 184 18.71 34.64 -4.61
CA CYS A 184 17.94 35.46 -5.53
C CYS A 184 18.39 36.93 -5.47
N TYR A 185 18.07 37.68 -6.51
CA TYR A 185 18.28 39.13 -6.51
C TYR A 185 17.22 39.82 -5.64
N PRO A 186 17.56 40.77 -4.75
CA PRO A 186 16.59 41.34 -3.81
C PRO A 186 15.48 42.17 -4.45
N ASP A 187 15.74 42.74 -5.64
CA ASP A 187 14.81 43.66 -6.31
C ASP A 187 13.79 42.93 -7.19
N LEU A 188 14.00 41.62 -7.45
CA LEU A 188 13.16 40.79 -8.30
C LEU A 188 12.70 39.56 -7.50
N PRO A 189 11.41 39.47 -7.14
CA PRO A 189 10.91 38.29 -6.43
C PRO A 189 11.02 37.04 -7.30
N PRO A 190 11.31 35.86 -6.71
CA PRO A 190 11.30 34.59 -7.42
C PRO A 190 9.90 34.28 -7.96
N PHE A 191 9.83 33.48 -9.03
CA PHE A 191 8.61 32.77 -9.36
C PHE A 191 8.31 31.74 -8.27
N ASP A 192 7.03 31.44 -8.04
CA ASP A 192 6.64 30.43 -7.05
C ASP A 192 7.28 29.07 -7.35
N GLU A 193 7.40 28.72 -8.63
CA GLU A 193 8.00 27.49 -9.12
C GLU A 193 8.94 27.76 -10.30
N THR A 194 10.11 27.12 -10.29
CA THR A 194 11.07 27.15 -11.41
C THR A 194 11.57 25.75 -11.76
N SER A 195 11.56 25.43 -13.05
CA SER A 195 12.07 24.16 -13.59
C SER A 195 13.56 24.26 -13.93
N SER A 196 14.29 23.16 -13.80
CA SER A 196 15.70 23.08 -14.20
C SER A 196 15.87 22.87 -15.70
N ASP A 197 16.61 23.74 -16.39
CA ASP A 197 17.05 23.49 -17.77
C ASP A 197 18.28 22.54 -17.85
N GLY A 198 18.63 21.91 -16.73
CA GLY A 198 19.79 21.02 -16.58
C GLY A 198 21.00 21.75 -15.99
N TRP A 199 21.88 20.98 -15.35
CA TRP A 199 23.05 21.50 -14.65
C TRP A 199 24.26 21.64 -15.56
N GLN A 200 24.83 22.84 -15.65
CA GLN A 200 26.13 23.06 -16.33
C GLN A 200 27.28 23.01 -15.33
N ALA A 201 28.36 22.30 -15.67
CA ALA A 201 29.53 22.19 -14.82
C ALA A 201 30.22 23.54 -14.57
N SER A 202 30.09 24.51 -15.49
CA SER A 202 30.59 25.88 -15.37
C SER A 202 30.00 26.65 -14.18
N TRP A 203 28.80 26.28 -13.72
CA TRP A 203 28.13 26.92 -12.58
C TRP A 203 28.72 26.51 -11.23
N ARG A 204 29.48 25.40 -11.18
CA ARG A 204 30.27 25.01 -10.00
C ARG A 204 31.75 25.26 -10.26
N THR A 205 32.31 26.31 -9.68
CA THR A 205 33.74 26.59 -9.84
C THR A 205 34.62 25.70 -8.95
N SER A 206 34.40 25.77 -7.63
CA SER A 206 35.32 25.20 -6.62
C SER A 206 34.54 24.88 -5.34
N SER A 207 34.10 25.93 -4.64
CA SER A 207 33.23 25.89 -3.48
C SER A 207 31.86 26.46 -3.81
N TRP A 208 30.85 26.09 -3.01
CA TRP A 208 29.53 26.69 -3.12
C TRP A 208 29.56 28.20 -2.84
N ASN A 209 30.43 28.64 -1.94
CA ASN A 209 30.61 30.05 -1.64
C ASN A 209 31.12 30.84 -2.85
N GLU A 210 32.19 30.37 -3.49
CA GLU A 210 32.73 31.01 -4.70
C GLU A 210 31.75 30.97 -5.88
N SER A 211 30.95 29.89 -5.98
CA SER A 211 29.96 29.75 -7.05
C SER A 211 28.83 30.77 -6.88
N VAL A 212 28.23 30.87 -5.68
CA VAL A 212 27.14 31.83 -5.40
C VAL A 212 27.63 33.27 -5.54
N TRP A 213 28.74 33.64 -4.89
CA TRP A 213 29.28 34.99 -5.01
C TRP A 213 29.73 35.31 -6.43
N GLY A 214 30.32 34.35 -7.14
CA GLY A 214 30.74 34.52 -8.54
C GLY A 214 29.58 34.75 -9.50
N THR A 215 28.42 34.14 -9.25
CA THR A 215 27.20 34.36 -10.04
C THR A 215 26.62 35.76 -9.83
N PHE A 216 26.50 36.23 -8.59
CA PHE A 216 25.89 37.54 -8.31
C PHE A 216 26.85 38.74 -8.43
N SER A 217 28.16 38.52 -8.37
CA SER A 217 29.16 39.59 -8.58
C SER A 217 29.49 39.84 -10.05
N ASN A 218 29.21 38.88 -10.95
CA ASN A 218 29.53 38.98 -12.37
C ASN A 218 28.27 38.90 -13.24
N ILE A 219 27.92 40.02 -13.87
CA ILE A 219 26.75 40.17 -14.74
C ILE A 219 26.77 39.17 -15.92
N SER A 220 27.95 38.81 -16.45
CA SER A 220 28.00 37.87 -17.58
C SER A 220 27.52 36.47 -17.17
N ARG A 221 27.96 35.99 -16.00
CA ARG A 221 27.55 34.68 -15.45
C ARG A 221 26.09 34.67 -15.03
N TRP A 222 25.61 35.81 -14.54
CA TRP A 222 24.20 35.98 -14.25
C TRP A 222 23.34 35.82 -15.51
N ASN A 223 23.71 36.51 -16.59
CA ASN A 223 23.00 36.41 -17.86
C ASN A 223 23.07 35.00 -18.47
N GLU A 224 24.14 34.23 -18.19
CA GLU A 224 24.26 32.82 -18.58
C GLU A 224 23.33 31.88 -17.78
N LEU A 225 22.97 32.23 -16.54
CA LEU A 225 22.02 31.45 -15.74
C LEU A 225 20.61 31.52 -16.35
N GLY A 226 20.22 32.69 -16.88
CA GLY A 226 18.93 32.88 -17.55
C GLY A 226 17.70 32.84 -16.62
N ASP A 227 17.90 32.73 -15.30
CA ASP A 227 16.85 32.63 -14.28
C ASP A 227 17.01 33.73 -13.21
N LEU A 228 15.96 34.00 -12.41
CA LEU A 228 15.91 34.99 -11.33
C LEU A 228 16.58 34.53 -10.03
N CYS A 229 16.83 33.23 -9.89
CA CYS A 229 17.47 32.65 -8.73
C CYS A 229 18.46 31.55 -9.09
N PHE A 230 19.54 31.46 -8.31
CA PHE A 230 20.50 30.37 -8.36
C PHE A 230 20.10 29.27 -7.38
N ASN A 231 19.85 28.07 -7.91
CA ASN A 231 19.37 26.90 -7.17
C ASN A 231 20.45 25.80 -7.07
N PRO A 232 21.21 25.72 -5.95
CA PRO A 232 22.22 24.67 -5.74
C PRO A 232 21.69 23.24 -5.89
N CYS A 233 20.43 23.01 -5.54
CA CYS A 233 19.79 21.70 -5.62
C CYS A 233 19.69 21.15 -7.05
N PHE A 234 19.80 22.00 -8.09
CA PHE A 234 19.84 21.57 -9.49
C PHE A 234 21.10 20.78 -9.84
N ASN A 235 22.13 20.82 -9.00
CA ASN A 235 23.31 19.96 -9.09
C ASN A 235 23.08 18.55 -8.50
N SER A 236 21.84 18.17 -8.21
CA SER A 236 21.50 16.83 -7.76
C SER A 236 21.07 15.96 -8.95
N SER A 237 21.23 14.65 -8.81
CA SER A 237 20.82 13.69 -9.84
C SER A 237 20.18 12.46 -9.19
N GLN A 238 19.29 11.81 -9.94
CA GLN A 238 18.61 10.59 -9.52
C GLN A 238 18.57 9.60 -10.69
N ILE A 239 18.68 8.29 -10.40
CA ILE A 239 18.80 7.26 -11.44
C ILE A 239 17.54 7.11 -12.31
N LEU A 240 16.37 7.47 -11.76
CA LEU A 240 15.07 7.34 -12.42
C LEU A 240 14.60 8.65 -13.07
N ARG A 241 15.36 9.74 -12.97
CA ARG A 241 14.92 11.06 -13.40
C ARG A 241 15.98 11.73 -14.25
N GLN A 242 15.52 12.52 -15.22
CA GLN A 242 16.42 13.42 -15.93
C GLN A 242 16.66 14.65 -15.05
N PRO A 243 17.87 15.22 -15.03
CA PRO A 243 18.15 16.44 -14.25
C PRO A 243 17.24 17.61 -14.64
N THR A 244 16.72 17.64 -15.87
CA THR A 244 15.83 18.69 -16.39
C THR A 244 14.40 18.59 -15.86
N SER A 245 14.00 17.46 -15.29
CA SER A 245 12.67 17.31 -14.69
C SER A 245 12.63 17.72 -13.21
N LEU A 246 13.67 18.41 -12.74
CA LEU A 246 13.78 18.84 -11.35
C LEU A 246 13.17 20.24 -11.22
N GLU A 247 12.30 20.43 -10.24
CA GLU A 247 11.64 21.70 -9.97
C GLU A 247 12.09 22.23 -8.61
N SER A 248 12.11 23.55 -8.48
CA SER A 248 12.32 24.25 -7.23
C SER A 248 11.11 25.10 -6.92
N TRP A 249 10.65 25.03 -5.67
CA TRP A 249 9.52 25.80 -5.19
C TRP A 249 9.93 26.67 -4.01
N VAL A 250 9.39 27.88 -4.00
CA VAL A 250 9.57 28.85 -2.93
C VAL A 250 8.80 28.38 -1.70
N ALA A 251 9.50 28.13 -0.59
CA ALA A 251 8.80 27.79 0.66
C ALA A 251 7.89 28.96 1.04
N THR A 252 6.58 28.74 1.12
CA THR A 252 5.62 29.76 1.57
C THR A 252 5.39 29.66 3.08
N ARG A 253 5.13 30.81 3.72
CA ARG A 253 4.65 30.85 5.13
C ARG A 253 3.31 30.15 5.32
N ASP A 254 2.53 30.09 4.25
CA ASP A 254 1.22 29.46 4.20
C ASP A 254 1.27 28.00 3.73
N SER A 255 2.47 27.41 3.58
CA SER A 255 2.55 25.94 3.62
C SER A 255 1.85 25.51 4.91
N GLU A 256 0.81 24.68 4.80
CA GLU A 256 -0.17 24.36 5.85
C GLU A 256 0.41 23.67 7.11
N LEU A 257 1.67 23.90 7.44
CA LEU A 257 2.31 23.50 8.68
C LEU A 257 1.96 24.43 9.86
N ASP A 258 1.68 25.73 9.62
CA ASP A 258 1.59 26.72 10.71
C ASP A 258 0.18 27.20 11.10
N ASN A 259 -0.88 26.97 10.30
CA ASN A 259 -2.26 27.27 10.74
C ASN A 259 -3.36 26.38 10.12
N PRO A 260 -3.60 25.17 10.68
CA PRO A 260 -4.66 24.28 10.21
C PRO A 260 -5.90 24.43 11.10
N ASN A 261 -7.04 24.73 10.47
CA ASN A 261 -8.34 24.77 11.14
C ASN A 261 -8.60 23.53 12.03
N LYS A 262 -9.15 23.78 13.23
CA LYS A 262 -9.21 22.91 14.42
C LYS A 262 -9.75 21.46 14.28
N PHE A 263 -10.37 21.09 13.15
CA PHE A 263 -10.95 19.75 12.96
C PHE A 263 -10.03 18.81 12.17
N ILE A 264 -9.36 19.31 11.13
CA ILE A 264 -8.47 18.53 10.25
C ILE A 264 -7.13 18.26 10.96
N ASN A 265 -6.69 19.16 11.84
CA ASN A 265 -5.51 18.98 12.67
C ASN A 265 -5.57 17.66 13.49
N ARG A 266 -6.76 17.25 13.96
CA ARG A 266 -6.95 15.97 14.66
C ARG A 266 -6.74 14.74 13.75
N VAL A 267 -6.95 14.87 12.44
CA VAL A 267 -6.69 13.84 11.42
C VAL A 267 -5.23 13.86 10.97
N ILE A 268 -4.58 15.03 10.94
CA ILE A 268 -3.14 15.19 10.65
C ILE A 268 -2.26 14.59 11.76
N TYR A 269 -2.67 14.74 13.02
CA TYR A 269 -2.05 14.06 14.18
C TYR A 269 -2.25 12.52 14.17
N SER A 270 -2.92 11.94 13.16
CA SER A 270 -3.24 10.52 13.09
C SER A 270 -2.20 9.64 12.39
N LYS A 271 -1.08 10.16 11.85
CA LYS A 271 -0.05 9.35 11.15
C LYS A 271 0.31 8.07 11.91
N ARG A 272 0.56 8.19 13.23
CA ARG A 272 0.84 7.02 14.10
C ARG A 272 -0.38 6.09 14.23
N TYR A 273 -1.57 6.63 14.40
CA TYR A 273 -2.81 5.85 14.53
C TYR A 273 -3.17 5.10 13.24
N ILE A 274 -3.07 5.74 12.08
CA ILE A 274 -3.34 5.11 10.78
C ILE A 274 -2.33 4.00 10.53
N TYR A 275 -1.02 4.24 10.70
CA TYR A 275 -0.03 3.17 10.55
C TYR A 275 -0.17 2.05 11.59
N SER A 276 -0.56 2.35 12.84
CA SER A 276 -0.87 1.32 13.84
C SER A 276 -2.10 0.50 13.44
N LEU A 277 -3.14 1.12 12.88
CA LEU A 277 -4.33 0.45 12.40
C LEU A 277 -4.03 -0.45 11.19
N VAL A 278 -3.23 0.05 10.24
CA VAL A 278 -2.71 -0.72 9.10
C VAL A 278 -1.89 -1.91 9.60
N GLY A 279 -0.95 -1.69 10.51
CA GLY A 279 -0.11 -2.74 11.10
C GLY A 279 -0.94 -3.80 11.84
N LEU A 280 -1.91 -3.40 12.65
CA LEU A 280 -2.82 -4.30 13.34
C LEU A 280 -3.67 -5.12 12.35
N SER A 281 -4.19 -4.48 11.30
CA SER A 281 -4.94 -5.14 10.24
C SER A 281 -4.11 -6.19 9.52
N VAL A 282 -2.85 -5.89 9.19
CA VAL A 282 -1.93 -6.84 8.55
C VAL A 282 -1.63 -8.02 9.48
N ILE A 283 -1.29 -7.76 10.75
CA ILE A 283 -0.97 -8.82 11.73
C ILE A 283 -2.15 -9.76 11.91
N LEU A 284 -3.36 -9.24 12.10
CA LEU A 284 -4.55 -10.06 12.33
C LEU A 284 -4.93 -10.89 11.09
N ASN A 285 -4.81 -10.32 9.89
CA ASN A 285 -5.02 -11.08 8.65
C ASN A 285 -3.94 -12.15 8.43
N PHE A 286 -2.68 -11.87 8.80
CA PHE A 286 -1.60 -12.85 8.72
C PHE A 286 -1.83 -14.02 9.70
N VAL A 287 -2.21 -13.73 10.95
CA VAL A 287 -2.61 -14.74 11.94
C VAL A 287 -3.79 -15.57 11.43
N HIS A 288 -4.76 -14.94 10.78
CA HIS A 288 -5.87 -15.68 10.17
C HIS A 288 -5.41 -16.58 9.01
N LEU A 289 -4.48 -16.12 8.17
CA LEU A 289 -3.90 -16.91 7.08
C LEU A 289 -3.09 -18.11 7.61
N THR A 290 -2.31 -17.94 8.69
CA THR A 290 -1.54 -19.05 9.29
C THR A 290 -2.45 -20.13 9.85
N PHE A 291 -3.58 -19.77 10.46
CA PHE A 291 -4.59 -20.76 10.90
C PHE A 291 -5.21 -21.55 9.74
N LYS A 292 -5.31 -20.95 8.55
CA LYS A 292 -5.80 -21.64 7.33
C LYS A 292 -4.76 -22.62 6.77
N TRP A 293 -3.48 -22.37 7.00
CA TRP A 293 -2.37 -23.18 6.49
C TRP A 293 -1.97 -24.30 7.45
N LEU A 294 -2.14 -24.09 8.76
CA LEU A 294 -1.95 -25.12 9.77
C LEU A 294 -3.05 -26.20 9.63
N PRO A 295 -2.72 -27.51 9.81
CA PRO A 295 -3.67 -28.63 9.71
C PRO A 295 -4.59 -28.72 10.93
N TYR A 296 -5.18 -27.59 11.32
CA TYR A 296 -6.15 -27.52 12.39
C TYR A 296 -7.54 -27.81 11.81
N ARG A 297 -8.12 -28.97 12.14
CA ARG A 297 -9.54 -29.29 11.87
C ARG A 297 -10.41 -28.41 12.75
N SER A 298 -10.58 -27.14 12.37
CA SER A 298 -11.61 -26.27 12.93
C SER A 298 -12.98 -26.71 12.40
N ASN A 299 -14.01 -26.62 13.25
CA ASN A 299 -15.40 -26.91 12.85
C ASN A 299 -16.03 -25.75 12.08
N ILE A 300 -15.29 -24.67 11.81
CA ILE A 300 -15.79 -23.45 11.20
C ILE A 300 -15.57 -23.52 9.68
N PRO A 301 -16.63 -23.44 8.86
CA PRO A 301 -16.49 -23.38 7.41
C PRO A 301 -15.99 -21.99 6.99
N SER A 302 -14.67 -21.77 7.08
CA SER A 302 -14.00 -20.50 6.76
C SER A 302 -14.17 -20.05 5.30
N ALA A 303 -14.57 -20.95 4.40
CA ALA A 303 -14.75 -20.70 2.97
C ALA A 303 -16.11 -20.06 2.60
N GLN A 304 -17.12 -20.11 3.48
CA GLN A 304 -18.49 -19.68 3.17
C GLN A 304 -19.09 -18.83 4.29
N ILE A 305 -18.79 -17.53 4.25
CA ILE A 305 -19.18 -16.51 5.25
C ILE A 305 -20.70 -16.46 5.47
N ILE A 306 -21.51 -16.64 4.42
CA ILE A 306 -22.98 -16.62 4.51
C ILE A 306 -23.50 -17.81 5.35
N VAL A 307 -22.80 -18.95 5.31
CA VAL A 307 -23.15 -20.13 6.11
C VAL A 307 -22.84 -19.88 7.59
N ILE A 308 -21.74 -19.18 7.91
CA ILE A 308 -21.39 -18.79 9.27
C ILE A 308 -22.49 -17.90 9.88
N TRP A 309 -22.94 -16.89 9.14
CA TRP A 309 -24.00 -15.99 9.62
C TRP A 309 -25.37 -16.67 9.79
N ARG A 310 -25.67 -17.63 8.90
CA ARG A 310 -26.92 -18.42 8.93
C ARG A 310 -26.91 -19.48 10.04
N GLU A 311 -25.77 -20.13 10.29
CA GLU A 311 -25.63 -21.22 11.27
C GLU A 311 -25.08 -20.78 12.64
N ARG A 312 -24.98 -19.46 12.91
CA ARG A 312 -24.40 -18.91 14.14
C ARG A 312 -24.91 -19.54 15.44
N ARG A 313 -26.23 -19.81 15.51
CA ARG A 313 -26.87 -20.39 16.69
C ARG A 313 -26.50 -21.87 16.85
N LYS A 314 -26.33 -22.58 15.74
CA LYS A 314 -25.91 -24.00 15.70
C LYS A 314 -24.45 -24.16 16.09
N MET A 315 -23.56 -23.28 15.61
CA MET A 315 -22.15 -23.26 16.02
C MET A 315 -21.99 -22.92 17.50
N TRP A 316 -22.71 -21.91 18.02
CA TRP A 316 -22.70 -21.57 19.44
C TRP A 316 -23.18 -22.73 20.32
N ASN A 317 -24.25 -23.41 19.90
CA ASN A 317 -24.76 -24.58 20.60
C ASN A 317 -23.78 -25.76 20.54
N SER A 318 -23.04 -25.93 19.43
CA SER A 318 -21.97 -26.93 19.30
C SER A 318 -20.81 -26.63 20.25
N PHE A 319 -20.33 -25.38 20.31
CA PHE A 319 -19.28 -24.99 21.25
C PHE A 319 -19.69 -25.20 22.71
N LYS A 320 -20.92 -24.80 23.05
CA LYS A 320 -21.48 -25.00 24.38
C LYS A 320 -21.65 -26.49 24.71
N GLY A 321 -22.01 -27.30 23.71
CA GLY A 321 -22.10 -28.76 23.80
C GLY A 321 -20.75 -29.40 24.07
N ASP A 322 -19.75 -29.11 23.25
CA ASP A 322 -18.39 -29.66 23.37
C ASP A 322 -17.75 -29.34 24.73
N LEU A 323 -17.97 -28.13 25.23
CA LEU A 323 -17.44 -27.68 26.52
C LEU A 323 -18.20 -28.31 27.71
N ARG A 324 -19.51 -28.54 27.56
CA ARG A 324 -20.34 -29.23 28.56
C ARG A 324 -20.05 -30.73 28.61
N ASP A 325 -19.81 -31.35 27.45
CA ASP A 325 -19.47 -32.76 27.33
C ASP A 325 -18.04 -33.05 27.82
N ALA A 326 -17.10 -32.14 27.59
CA ALA A 326 -15.77 -32.23 28.18
C ALA A 326 -15.80 -32.08 29.72
N LEU A 327 -16.63 -31.16 30.24
CA LEU A 327 -16.82 -30.95 31.67
C LEU A 327 -17.50 -32.15 32.35
N SER A 328 -18.53 -32.73 31.73
CA SER A 328 -19.21 -33.91 32.26
C SER A 328 -18.30 -35.13 32.25
N LYS A 329 -17.50 -35.31 31.20
CA LYS A 329 -16.51 -36.39 31.11
C LYS A 329 -15.38 -36.26 32.14
N SER A 330 -14.85 -35.05 32.36
CA SER A 330 -13.83 -34.84 33.41
C SER A 330 -14.40 -35.01 34.82
N THR A 331 -15.65 -34.62 35.04
CA THR A 331 -16.36 -34.85 36.30
C THR A 331 -16.56 -36.34 36.57
N ASN A 332 -16.89 -37.11 35.53
CA ASN A 332 -17.07 -38.57 35.63
C ASN A 332 -15.73 -39.30 35.88
N GLU A 333 -14.66 -38.95 35.15
CA GLU A 333 -13.31 -39.52 35.38
C GLU A 333 -12.82 -39.24 36.82
N LEU A 334 -13.03 -38.02 37.32
CA LEU A 334 -12.68 -37.64 38.69
C LEU A 334 -13.50 -38.39 39.76
N SER A 335 -14.77 -38.71 39.46
CA SER A 335 -15.65 -39.48 40.36
C SER A 335 -15.26 -40.95 40.46
N LEU A 336 -14.74 -41.53 39.36
CA LEU A 336 -14.20 -42.90 39.33
C LEU A 336 -12.91 -43.00 40.13
N GLU A 337 -12.04 -41.99 40.03
CA GLU A 337 -10.77 -41.92 40.79
C GLU A 337 -11.02 -41.76 42.29
N LYS A 338 -12.00 -40.94 42.69
CA LYS A 338 -12.45 -40.80 44.10
C LYS A 338 -13.09 -42.05 44.69
N GLY A 339 -13.67 -42.93 43.87
CA GLY A 339 -14.24 -44.21 44.32
C GLY A 339 -13.18 -45.23 44.77
N MET A 340 -11.91 -44.99 44.40
CA MET A 340 -10.80 -45.91 44.66
C MET A 340 -9.90 -45.44 45.82
N GLU A 341 -10.02 -44.19 46.28
CA GLU A 341 -9.27 -43.64 47.42
C GLU A 341 -10.15 -43.49 48.69
N ARG A 342 -9.68 -44.04 49.82
CA ARG A 342 -10.34 -43.93 51.15
C ARG A 342 -10.37 -42.47 51.66
N PRO A 343 -11.39 -42.07 52.45
CA PRO A 343 -11.62 -40.67 52.76
C PRO A 343 -10.64 -40.15 53.81
N SER A 344 -9.78 -39.20 53.44
CA SER A 344 -9.00 -38.42 54.39
C SER A 344 -9.02 -36.92 54.03
N GLY A 345 -9.36 -36.09 55.02
CA GLY A 345 -9.02 -34.66 55.05
C GLY A 345 -10.06 -33.68 54.50
N LYS A 346 -10.69 -32.90 55.38
CA LYS A 346 -11.69 -31.85 55.13
C LYS A 346 -11.17 -30.58 54.38
N ALA A 347 -9.96 -30.60 53.80
CA ALA A 347 -9.39 -29.46 53.07
C ALA A 347 -9.78 -29.40 51.57
N ALA A 348 -10.55 -30.39 51.07
CA ALA A 348 -10.76 -30.60 49.64
C ALA A 348 -11.94 -29.84 49.00
N SER A 349 -12.68 -28.97 49.71
CA SER A 349 -13.96 -28.42 49.22
C SER A 349 -13.84 -27.47 48.03
N ILE A 350 -12.83 -26.59 48.03
CA ILE A 350 -12.64 -25.60 46.97
C ILE A 350 -11.80 -26.19 45.83
N TRP A 351 -10.75 -26.95 46.16
CA TRP A 351 -9.87 -27.58 45.17
C TRP A 351 -10.56 -28.70 44.36
N SER A 352 -11.52 -29.43 44.96
CA SER A 352 -12.30 -30.44 44.24
C SER A 352 -13.30 -29.87 43.23
N LYS A 353 -13.69 -28.59 43.37
CA LYS A 353 -14.53 -27.88 42.39
C LYS A 353 -13.74 -27.37 41.18
N VAL A 354 -12.44 -27.12 41.34
CA VAL A 354 -11.55 -26.60 40.28
C VAL A 354 -10.79 -27.72 39.57
N ARG A 355 -10.54 -28.86 40.23
CA ARG A 355 -9.86 -30.04 39.67
C ARG A 355 -10.42 -30.55 38.32
N PRO A 356 -11.74 -30.66 38.09
CA PRO A 356 -12.28 -31.13 36.81
C PRO A 356 -12.08 -30.14 35.65
N ALA A 357 -11.79 -28.86 35.96
CA ALA A 357 -11.43 -27.84 34.96
C ALA A 357 -9.92 -27.80 34.66
N LEU A 358 -9.10 -28.55 35.41
CA LEU A 358 -7.65 -28.68 35.20
C LEU A 358 -7.26 -30.00 34.52
N THR A 359 -8.23 -30.88 34.22
CA THR A 359 -7.98 -32.14 33.53
C THR A 359 -7.56 -31.88 32.07
N ILE A 360 -6.60 -32.66 31.56
CA ILE A 360 -6.05 -32.56 30.20
C ILE A 360 -7.16 -32.53 29.13
N CYS A 361 -8.24 -33.28 29.32
CA CYS A 361 -9.40 -33.29 28.42
C CYS A 361 -10.13 -31.94 28.35
N PHE A 362 -10.36 -31.29 29.49
CA PHE A 362 -11.01 -29.98 29.54
C PHE A 362 -10.10 -28.86 29.02
N ILE A 363 -8.80 -28.92 29.34
CA ILE A 363 -7.79 -27.99 28.80
C ILE A 363 -7.73 -28.11 27.27
N LYS A 364 -7.67 -29.33 26.73
CA LYS A 364 -7.65 -29.57 25.28
C LYS A 364 -8.92 -29.06 24.58
N ALA A 365 -10.08 -29.26 25.18
CA ALA A 365 -11.35 -28.75 24.67
C ALA A 365 -11.41 -27.21 24.73
N SER A 366 -11.00 -26.61 25.85
CA SER A 366 -10.98 -25.15 26.04
C SER A 366 -10.01 -24.46 25.10
N ILE A 367 -8.82 -25.05 24.88
CA ILE A 367 -7.86 -24.59 23.88
C ILE A 367 -8.48 -24.62 22.48
N ARG A 368 -9.20 -25.71 22.14
CA ARG A 368 -9.88 -25.82 20.84
C ARG A 368 -10.94 -24.74 20.63
N VAL A 369 -11.82 -24.54 21.63
CA VAL A 369 -12.83 -23.49 21.56
C VAL A 369 -12.21 -22.10 21.49
N THR A 370 -11.10 -21.87 22.19
CA THR A 370 -10.37 -20.59 22.15
C THR A 370 -9.80 -20.33 20.75
N PHE A 371 -9.17 -21.33 20.12
CA PHE A 371 -8.68 -21.21 18.75
C PHE A 371 -9.80 -20.95 17.75
N ASP A 372 -10.92 -21.68 17.85
CA ASP A 372 -12.06 -21.47 16.98
C ASP A 372 -12.70 -20.07 17.16
N CYS A 373 -12.77 -19.56 18.40
CA CYS A 373 -13.20 -18.18 18.69
C CYS A 373 -12.23 -17.13 18.12
N LEU A 374 -10.91 -17.36 18.20
CA LEU A 374 -9.90 -16.47 17.62
C LEU A 374 -9.98 -16.43 16.09
N ILE A 375 -10.21 -17.58 15.45
CA ILE A 375 -10.42 -17.67 13.99
C ILE A 375 -11.68 -16.88 13.60
N LEU A 376 -12.78 -17.06 14.34
CA LEU A 376 -14.02 -16.32 14.09
C LEU A 376 -13.84 -14.80 14.28
N PHE A 377 -13.14 -14.40 15.33
CA PHE A 377 -12.82 -12.99 15.56
C PHE A 377 -11.95 -12.41 14.44
N GLY A 378 -10.90 -13.12 14.02
CA GLY A 378 -10.05 -12.72 12.90
C GLY A 378 -10.83 -12.57 11.59
N LEU A 379 -11.78 -13.48 11.31
CA LEU A 379 -12.68 -13.39 10.16
C LEU A 379 -13.56 -12.14 10.19
N VAL A 380 -14.21 -11.87 11.33
CA VAL A 380 -15.09 -10.70 11.49
C VAL A 380 -14.30 -9.39 11.44
N PHE A 381 -13.14 -9.36 12.09
CA PHE A 381 -12.22 -8.23 12.06
C PHE A 381 -11.77 -7.94 10.63
N SER A 382 -11.29 -8.97 9.90
CA SER A 382 -10.91 -8.87 8.50
C SER A 382 -12.07 -8.30 7.68
N MET A 383 -13.28 -8.81 7.86
CA MET A 383 -14.47 -8.41 7.10
C MET A 383 -14.92 -6.96 7.31
N ILE A 384 -14.90 -6.50 8.56
CA ILE A 384 -15.47 -5.20 8.91
C ILE A 384 -14.36 -4.16 8.99
N ILE A 385 -13.34 -4.41 9.79
CA ILE A 385 -12.35 -3.39 10.14
C ILE A 385 -11.33 -3.19 9.01
N SER A 386 -10.98 -4.24 8.26
CA SER A 386 -10.00 -4.12 7.17
C SER A 386 -10.46 -3.16 6.05
N PRO A 387 -11.68 -3.26 5.50
CA PRO A 387 -12.17 -2.30 4.50
C PRO A 387 -12.23 -0.86 5.02
N PHE A 388 -12.69 -0.63 6.26
CA PHE A 388 -12.69 0.71 6.86
C PHE A 388 -11.27 1.24 7.05
N THR A 389 -10.32 0.38 7.42
CA THR A 389 -8.90 0.74 7.52
C THR A 389 -8.35 1.15 6.17
N THR A 390 -8.66 0.41 5.11
CA THR A 390 -8.25 0.74 3.74
C THR A 390 -8.82 2.08 3.29
N ILE A 391 -10.11 2.34 3.50
CA ILE A 391 -10.75 3.62 3.13
C ILE A 391 -10.11 4.77 3.92
N ALA A 392 -9.93 4.62 5.23
CA ALA A 392 -9.28 5.62 6.06
C ALA A 392 -7.85 5.91 5.61
N PHE A 393 -7.10 4.87 5.23
CA PHE A 393 -5.75 5.01 4.67
C PHE A 393 -5.75 5.76 3.33
N ILE A 394 -6.63 5.39 2.38
CA ILE A 394 -6.74 6.06 1.07
C ILE A 394 -7.05 7.55 1.25
N VAL A 395 -8.06 7.87 2.06
CA VAL A 395 -8.46 9.26 2.29
C VAL A 395 -7.31 10.06 2.93
N TRP A 396 -6.63 9.45 3.90
CA TRP A 396 -5.50 10.09 4.57
C TRP A 396 -4.29 10.29 3.65
N ILE A 397 -3.90 9.28 2.86
CA ILE A 397 -2.71 9.36 2.00
C ILE A 397 -2.94 10.26 0.78
N GLU A 398 -4.15 10.30 0.20
CA GLU A 398 -4.46 11.23 -0.90
C GLU A 398 -4.55 12.67 -0.40
N TRP A 399 -5.11 12.89 0.79
CA TRP A 399 -5.06 14.20 1.43
C TRP A 399 -3.61 14.63 1.72
N TRP A 400 -2.77 13.70 2.18
CA TRP A 400 -1.34 13.94 2.37
C TRP A 400 -0.66 14.30 1.04
N ILE A 401 -0.83 13.51 -0.02
CA ILE A 401 -0.21 13.77 -1.33
C ILE A 401 -0.66 15.11 -1.92
N HIS A 402 -1.92 15.48 -1.74
CA HIS A 402 -2.44 16.77 -2.23
C HIS A 402 -1.85 17.98 -1.50
N ASN A 403 -1.48 17.81 -0.23
CA ASN A 403 -1.03 18.91 0.64
C ASN A 403 0.50 18.92 0.88
N ASP A 404 1.22 17.83 0.60
CA ASP A 404 2.68 17.69 0.75
C ASP A 404 3.45 18.23 -0.48
N GLY A 405 2.74 18.64 -1.53
CA GLY A 405 3.30 19.25 -2.74
C GLY A 405 3.13 20.77 -2.77
N PRO A 406 3.99 21.49 -3.53
CA PRO A 406 3.86 22.92 -3.68
C PRO A 406 2.53 23.32 -4.31
N GLY A 407 1.74 24.11 -3.58
CA GLY A 407 0.74 25.00 -4.16
C GLY A 407 -0.51 24.39 -4.81
N GLY A 408 -1.03 23.21 -4.43
CA GLY A 408 -2.41 22.79 -4.76
C GLY A 408 -2.77 22.67 -6.26
N SER A 409 -1.83 22.92 -7.17
CA SER A 409 -1.97 22.81 -8.60
C SER A 409 -1.10 21.65 -9.08
N ASN A 410 -1.69 20.45 -9.06
CA ASN A 410 -1.26 19.33 -9.91
C ASN A 410 -1.49 19.70 -11.39
N GLN A 411 -0.93 20.82 -11.84
CA GLN A 411 -1.14 21.32 -13.19
C GLN A 411 -0.11 20.64 -14.07
N GLU A 412 -0.58 19.55 -14.67
CA GLU A 412 0.11 18.67 -15.60
C GLU A 412 1.08 19.43 -16.52
N SER A 413 2.38 19.24 -16.30
CA SER A 413 3.37 19.32 -17.36
C SER A 413 3.77 17.89 -17.73
N GLU A 414 3.49 17.50 -18.98
CA GLU A 414 3.78 16.17 -19.50
C GLU A 414 5.29 15.98 -19.66
N GLN A 415 6.02 15.64 -18.59
CA GLN A 415 7.45 15.33 -18.72
C GLN A 415 7.83 13.95 -18.19
N GLN A 416 7.81 13.03 -19.16
CA GLN A 416 8.71 11.91 -19.36
C GLN A 416 9.25 11.18 -18.11
N VAL A 417 8.42 10.35 -17.48
CA VAL A 417 8.88 9.05 -16.93
C VAL A 417 7.73 8.04 -16.99
N GLY A 418 7.88 7.03 -17.85
CA GLY A 418 6.92 5.94 -17.97
C GLY A 418 7.42 4.70 -18.71
N GLN A 419 8.59 4.75 -19.36
CA GLN A 419 8.98 3.71 -20.33
C GLN A 419 9.25 2.33 -19.71
N TRP A 420 9.82 2.23 -18.51
CA TRP A 420 10.07 0.92 -17.88
C TRP A 420 8.84 0.33 -17.20
N SER A 421 7.90 1.16 -16.74
CA SER A 421 6.72 0.69 -16.01
C SER A 421 5.84 -0.23 -16.85
N TYR A 422 5.65 0.10 -18.14
CA TYR A 422 4.92 -0.74 -19.10
C TYR A 422 5.65 -2.06 -19.37
N LEU A 423 6.98 -2.03 -19.50
CA LEU A 423 7.79 -3.25 -19.68
C LEU A 423 7.68 -4.18 -18.47
N VAL A 424 7.76 -3.63 -17.25
CA VAL A 424 7.57 -4.40 -16.02
C VAL A 424 6.14 -4.94 -15.93
N GLY A 425 5.14 -4.14 -16.30
CA GLY A 425 3.74 -4.58 -16.36
C GLY A 425 3.55 -5.76 -17.32
N ILE A 426 4.10 -5.67 -18.54
CA ILE A 426 4.08 -6.77 -19.52
C ILE A 426 4.82 -8.01 -18.98
N ALA A 427 5.98 -7.83 -18.35
CA ALA A 427 6.73 -8.95 -17.77
C ALA A 427 5.93 -9.67 -16.66
N LEU A 428 5.27 -8.92 -15.78
CA LEU A 428 4.40 -9.48 -14.74
C LEU A 428 3.19 -10.21 -15.31
N LEU A 429 2.60 -9.69 -16.39
CA LEU A 429 1.52 -10.37 -17.13
C LEU A 429 2.01 -11.66 -17.78
N MET A 430 3.20 -11.64 -18.39
CA MET A 430 3.82 -12.83 -18.99
C MET A 430 4.12 -13.91 -17.96
N ILE A 431 4.64 -13.54 -16.78
CA ILE A 431 4.84 -14.45 -15.65
C ILE A 431 3.50 -15.06 -15.21
N SER A 432 2.46 -14.23 -15.13
CA SER A 432 1.12 -14.68 -14.75
C SER A 432 0.53 -15.66 -15.77
N ALA A 433 0.66 -15.35 -17.06
CA ALA A 433 0.25 -16.22 -18.15
C ALA A 433 1.02 -17.54 -18.16
N ALA A 434 2.34 -17.52 -17.91
CA ALA A 434 3.16 -18.71 -17.83
C ALA A 434 2.73 -19.64 -16.68
N ILE A 435 2.45 -19.09 -15.49
CA ILE A 435 1.95 -19.86 -14.35
C ILE A 435 0.59 -20.49 -14.66
N LEU A 436 -0.31 -19.76 -15.34
CA LEU A 436 -1.61 -20.29 -15.77
C LEU A 436 -1.48 -21.35 -16.86
N ALA A 437 -0.55 -21.19 -17.82
CA ALA A 437 -0.26 -22.18 -18.84
C ALA A 437 0.28 -23.49 -18.23
N LEU A 438 1.06 -23.37 -17.15
CA LEU A 438 1.59 -24.50 -16.38
C LEU A 438 0.58 -25.07 -15.36
N LYS A 439 -0.67 -24.59 -15.33
CA LYS A 439 -1.70 -25.03 -14.36
C LYS A 439 -1.79 -26.55 -14.24
N TYR A 440 -1.90 -27.26 -15.36
CA TYR A 440 -2.05 -28.72 -15.35
C TYR A 440 -0.81 -29.47 -14.89
N ARG A 441 0.38 -28.87 -15.02
CA ARG A 441 1.64 -29.44 -14.53
C ARG A 441 1.83 -29.22 -13.03
N ILE A 442 1.26 -28.14 -12.49
CA ILE A 442 1.33 -27.76 -11.07
C ILE A 442 0.17 -28.37 -10.25
N ALA A 443 -0.92 -28.74 -10.93
CA ALA A 443 -2.12 -29.33 -10.32
C ALA A 443 -1.80 -30.62 -9.57
N SER A 444 -2.47 -30.83 -8.44
CA SER A 444 -2.39 -32.11 -7.72
C SER A 444 -3.17 -33.22 -8.42
N ALA A 445 -2.83 -34.50 -8.17
CA ALA A 445 -3.60 -35.63 -8.69
C ALA A 445 -5.09 -35.57 -8.31
N CYS A 446 -5.40 -35.16 -7.07
CA CYS A 446 -6.78 -34.97 -6.59
C CYS A 446 -7.51 -33.83 -7.32
N GLU A 447 -6.80 -32.74 -7.61
CA GLU A 447 -7.31 -31.59 -8.37
C GLU A 447 -7.64 -31.99 -9.81
N LEU A 448 -6.75 -32.73 -10.46
CA LEU A 448 -6.96 -33.24 -11.82
C LEU A 448 -8.18 -34.17 -11.88
N GLU A 449 -8.31 -35.10 -10.92
CA GLU A 449 -9.44 -36.03 -10.85
C GLU A 449 -10.78 -35.30 -10.64
N THR A 450 -10.78 -34.28 -9.79
CA THR A 450 -11.98 -33.46 -9.54
C THR A 450 -12.39 -32.70 -10.81
N GLU A 451 -11.42 -32.10 -11.53
CA GLU A 451 -11.69 -31.36 -12.76
C GLU A 451 -12.15 -32.29 -13.91
N ILE A 452 -11.57 -33.49 -14.03
CA ILE A 452 -12.02 -34.53 -14.95
C ILE A 452 -13.47 -34.92 -14.65
N SER A 453 -13.79 -35.17 -13.37
CA SER A 453 -15.16 -35.56 -12.97
C SER A 453 -16.19 -34.47 -13.25
N SER A 454 -15.83 -33.20 -13.02
CA SER A 454 -16.69 -32.04 -13.31
C SER A 454 -16.91 -31.88 -14.81
N THR A 455 -15.85 -32.02 -15.60
CA THR A 455 -15.91 -31.91 -17.07
C THR A 455 -16.78 -33.01 -17.66
N ARG A 456 -16.66 -34.26 -17.15
CA ARG A 456 -17.54 -35.37 -17.55
C ARG A 456 -19.01 -35.08 -17.24
N LYS A 457 -19.32 -34.53 -16.06
CA LYS A 457 -20.69 -34.13 -15.70
C LYS A 457 -21.22 -33.03 -16.62
N HIS A 458 -20.37 -32.07 -16.99
CA HIS A 458 -20.74 -30.99 -17.89
C HIS A 458 -20.99 -31.49 -19.31
N LEU A 459 -20.13 -32.38 -19.82
CA LEU A 459 -20.30 -33.04 -21.12
C LEU A 459 -21.63 -33.81 -21.17
N ALA A 460 -21.92 -34.63 -20.16
CA ALA A 460 -23.18 -35.36 -20.06
C ALA A 460 -24.40 -34.43 -20.01
N LYS A 461 -24.28 -33.24 -19.41
CA LYS A 461 -25.35 -32.23 -19.43
C LYS A 461 -25.56 -31.66 -20.83
N LEU A 462 -24.48 -31.34 -21.55
CA LEU A 462 -24.53 -30.82 -22.91
C LEU A 462 -25.08 -31.86 -23.89
N GLU A 463 -24.70 -33.11 -23.74
CA GLU A 463 -25.25 -34.24 -24.51
C GLU A 463 -26.76 -34.36 -24.31
N ARG A 464 -27.25 -34.33 -23.05
CA ARG A 464 -28.70 -34.31 -22.78
C ARG A 464 -29.41 -33.10 -23.39
N MET A 465 -28.79 -31.93 -23.39
CA MET A 465 -29.36 -30.73 -24.02
C MET A 465 -29.40 -30.86 -25.55
N ARG A 466 -28.41 -31.51 -26.16
CA ARG A 466 -28.39 -31.82 -27.59
C ARG A 466 -29.47 -32.83 -27.94
N GLU A 467 -29.58 -33.92 -27.18
CA GLU A 467 -30.59 -34.96 -27.36
C GLU A 467 -32.02 -34.43 -27.16
N ALA A 468 -32.22 -33.47 -26.25
CA ALA A 468 -33.51 -32.80 -26.09
C ALA A 468 -33.84 -31.83 -27.24
N ARG A 469 -32.83 -31.33 -27.96
CA ARG A 469 -33.01 -30.47 -29.15
C ARG A 469 -33.24 -31.28 -30.43
N SER A 470 -32.61 -32.44 -30.58
CA SER A 470 -32.76 -33.29 -31.79
C SER A 470 -34.21 -33.68 -32.15
N PRO A 471 -35.13 -34.03 -31.22
CA PRO A 471 -36.51 -34.34 -31.60
C PRO A 471 -37.33 -33.10 -32.00
N VAL A 472 -36.92 -31.89 -31.62
CA VAL A 472 -37.61 -30.63 -31.98
C VAL A 472 -37.22 -30.16 -33.39
N GLU A 473 -36.00 -30.49 -33.83
CA GLU A 473 -35.50 -30.15 -35.17
C GLU A 473 -35.92 -31.16 -36.26
N ILE A 474 -36.29 -32.39 -35.86
CA ILE A 474 -36.81 -33.44 -36.77
C ILE A 474 -38.34 -33.34 -36.95
N ALA A 475 -39.05 -32.72 -36.01
CA ALA A 475 -40.51 -32.59 -36.04
C ALA A 475 -41.11 -31.78 -37.23
N PRO A 476 -40.43 -30.79 -37.85
CA PRO A 476 -40.99 -30.13 -39.03
C PRO A 476 -40.76 -30.92 -40.33
N LEU A 477 -39.72 -31.74 -40.41
CA LEU A 477 -39.35 -32.47 -41.64
C LEU A 477 -40.14 -33.76 -41.86
N ALA A 478 -40.76 -34.31 -40.82
CA ALA A 478 -41.63 -35.49 -40.94
C ALA A 478 -43.10 -35.15 -41.25
N ARG A 479 -43.45 -33.88 -41.46
CA ARG A 479 -44.82 -33.42 -41.71
C ARG A 479 -45.14 -33.09 -43.17
N ASP A 480 -44.16 -33.10 -44.07
CA ASP A 480 -44.34 -32.72 -45.48
C ASP A 480 -44.46 -33.91 -46.46
N ASP A 481 -44.32 -35.17 -46.01
CA ASP A 481 -44.37 -36.36 -46.90
C ASP A 481 -45.70 -37.16 -46.84
N ALA A 482 -46.80 -36.53 -46.41
CA ALA A 482 -48.11 -37.18 -46.38
C ALA A 482 -49.22 -36.39 -47.11
N HIS A 483 -49.05 -36.19 -48.42
CA HIS A 483 -50.12 -36.03 -49.42
C HIS A 483 -49.53 -36.40 -50.79
N PRO A 484 -50.15 -37.31 -51.58
CA PRO A 484 -51.51 -37.14 -52.10
C PRO A 484 -52.53 -38.17 -51.59
#